data_AF-A0A8H7U090-F1
#
_entry.id   AF-A0A8H7U090-F1
#
_cell.length_a   1.000
_cell.length_b   1.000
_cell.length_c   1.000
_cell.angle_alpha   90.00
_cell.angle_beta   90.00
_cell.angle_gamma   90.00
#
_symmetry.space_group_name_H-M   'P 1'
#
loop_
_entity.id
_entity.type
_entity.pdbx_description
1 polymer ?
#
loop_
_entity_poly.entity_id
_entity_poly.type
_entity_poly.pdbx_seq_one_letter_code
_entity_poly.pdbx_strand_id
1 'polypeptide(L)'
;MCRFNSGFFYRHPLLQQYRWYWRVEPDVHFHCDTPFDPFRYLADHGKVYGFTITMYEYEATIPTLWETTKEFMRLHPEHVAPDNAMGYISDNGGETYNLCHFWSNFEIADMDFWRGDAYSAYFDFLDAKGGFYYERWGDAPVHSLAAALFARKEQIHFFDEIGYEHNPYTHCPRGAGAWARGRCSCNPQGSFDYDGYSCMRQWDRIQ
;
A
#
# COMPACT_ATOMS: atom_id res chain seq x y z
N MET A 1 -12.56 12.09 3.44
CA MET A 1 -11.15 12.01 3.03
C MET A 1 -10.85 10.63 2.49
N CYS A 2 -10.96 9.54 3.29
CA CYS A 2 -10.63 8.17 2.86
C CYS A 2 -11.25 7.78 1.50
N ARG A 3 -12.57 7.93 1.34
CA ARG A 3 -13.26 7.67 0.06
C ARG A 3 -12.68 8.42 -1.14
N PHE A 4 -12.21 9.66 -0.96
CA PHE A 4 -11.60 10.45 -2.04
C PHE A 4 -10.28 9.83 -2.49
N ASN A 5 -9.42 9.44 -1.54
CA ASN A 5 -8.16 8.78 -1.83
C ASN A 5 -8.38 7.37 -2.37
N SER A 6 -9.43 6.66 -1.97
CA SER A 6 -9.77 5.35 -2.56
C SER A 6 -10.30 5.41 -3.99
N GLY A 7 -11.02 6.47 -4.38
CA GLY A 7 -11.83 6.40 -5.61
C GLY A 7 -11.60 7.49 -6.65
N PHE A 8 -11.04 8.63 -6.25
CA PHE A 8 -11.24 9.86 -7.01
C PHE A 8 -9.97 10.64 -7.32
N PHE A 9 -8.94 10.59 -6.47
CA PHE A 9 -7.75 11.42 -6.69
C PHE A 9 -7.12 11.16 -8.07
N TYR A 10 -6.91 9.90 -8.46
CA TYR A 10 -6.33 9.49 -9.75
C TYR A 10 -7.21 9.80 -10.96
N ARG A 11 -8.49 10.16 -10.73
CA ARG A 11 -9.47 10.62 -11.74
C ARG A 11 -9.48 12.14 -11.90
N HIS A 12 -8.77 12.89 -11.06
CA HIS A 12 -8.74 14.35 -11.13
C HIS A 12 -8.13 14.82 -12.46
N PRO A 13 -8.69 15.87 -13.13
CA PRO A 13 -8.21 16.35 -14.42
C PRO A 13 -6.71 16.67 -14.47
N LEU A 14 -6.17 17.27 -13.39
CA LEU A 14 -4.74 17.59 -13.30
C LEU A 14 -3.83 16.36 -13.34
N LEU A 15 -4.33 15.19 -12.93
CA LEU A 15 -3.57 13.95 -12.88
C LEU A 15 -3.69 13.10 -14.14
N GLN A 16 -4.62 13.41 -15.06
CA GLN A 16 -4.88 12.57 -16.24
C GLN A 16 -3.69 12.49 -17.20
N GLN A 17 -2.82 13.50 -17.20
CA GLN A 17 -1.62 13.54 -18.04
C GLN A 17 -0.44 12.73 -17.48
N TYR A 18 -0.55 12.21 -16.25
CA TYR A 18 0.53 11.47 -15.60
C TYR A 18 0.14 9.99 -15.45
N ARG A 19 1.16 9.14 -15.51
CA ARG A 19 1.06 7.71 -15.18
C ARG A 19 1.44 7.44 -13.73
N TRP A 20 2.46 8.12 -13.19
CA TRP A 20 2.93 7.89 -11.84
C TRP A 20 2.56 9.05 -10.92
N TYR A 21 2.37 8.76 -9.64
CA TYR A 21 2.28 9.75 -8.58
C TYR A 21 3.12 9.31 -7.37
N TRP A 22 3.52 10.30 -6.57
CA TRP A 22 4.08 10.09 -5.23
C TRP A 22 3.22 10.91 -4.27
N ARG A 23 2.50 10.24 -3.36
CA ARG A 23 1.75 10.92 -2.30
C ARG A 23 2.70 11.47 -1.25
N VAL A 24 2.46 12.71 -0.87
CA VAL A 24 3.17 13.41 0.19
C VAL A 24 2.12 14.07 1.08
N GLU A 25 2.15 13.77 2.37
CA GLU A 25 1.30 14.42 3.37
C GLU A 25 2.05 15.55 4.10
N PRO A 26 1.33 16.46 4.78
CA PRO A 26 1.95 17.41 5.70
C PRO A 26 2.69 16.70 6.85
N ASP A 27 3.66 17.40 7.44
CA ASP A 27 4.40 16.95 8.63
C ASP A 27 5.15 15.60 8.48
N VAL A 28 5.54 15.27 7.25
CA VAL A 28 6.40 14.12 6.94
C VAL A 28 7.88 14.52 6.92
N HIS A 29 8.77 13.56 7.20
CA HIS A 29 10.21 13.75 7.10
C HIS A 29 10.85 12.70 6.19
N PHE A 30 11.70 13.15 5.27
CA PHE A 30 12.59 12.29 4.49
C PHE A 30 13.97 12.33 5.14
N HIS A 31 14.41 11.19 5.66
CA HIS A 31 15.64 11.09 6.43
C HIS A 31 16.85 10.72 5.59
N CYS A 32 16.65 10.33 4.34
CA CYS A 32 17.71 9.91 3.43
C CYS A 32 17.60 10.67 2.12
N ASP A 33 18.75 10.96 1.53
CA ASP A 33 18.83 11.35 0.13
C ASP A 33 18.41 10.19 -0.77
N THR A 34 17.68 10.49 -1.84
CA THR A 34 17.25 9.51 -2.85
C THR A 34 18.09 9.70 -4.11
N PRO A 35 19.25 9.02 -4.26
CA PRO A 35 20.18 9.25 -5.37
C PRO A 35 19.74 8.61 -6.70
N PHE A 36 18.51 8.13 -6.79
CA PHE A 36 17.92 7.49 -7.96
C PHE A 36 16.53 8.07 -8.23
N ASP A 37 16.01 7.85 -9.44
CA ASP A 37 14.65 8.22 -9.80
C ASP A 37 13.69 7.06 -9.44
N PRO A 38 12.83 7.22 -8.41
CA PRO A 38 11.94 6.14 -7.98
C PRO A 38 10.86 5.82 -9.01
N PHE A 39 10.37 6.81 -9.77
CA PHE A 39 9.39 6.56 -10.83
C PHE A 39 9.98 5.71 -11.94
N ARG A 40 11.21 6.06 -12.36
CA ARG A 40 11.94 5.29 -13.36
C ARG A 40 12.27 3.89 -12.86
N TYR A 41 12.68 3.74 -11.60
CA TYR A 41 12.94 2.43 -11.01
C TYR A 41 11.70 1.52 -11.10
N LEU A 42 10.53 2.00 -10.66
CA LEU A 42 9.30 1.21 -10.71
C LEU A 42 8.92 0.85 -12.15
N ALA A 43 9.02 1.80 -13.07
CA ALA A 43 8.72 1.56 -14.49
C ALA A 43 9.67 0.53 -15.13
N ASP A 44 10.97 0.68 -14.94
CA ASP A 44 12.00 -0.18 -15.54
C ASP A 44 11.95 -1.62 -14.96
N HIS A 45 11.43 -1.80 -13.74
CA HIS A 45 11.30 -3.10 -13.07
C HIS A 45 9.87 -3.67 -13.05
N GLY A 46 8.94 -3.07 -13.81
CA GLY A 46 7.57 -3.57 -13.95
C GLY A 46 6.77 -3.58 -12.64
N LYS A 47 7.09 -2.68 -11.72
CA LYS A 47 6.36 -2.48 -10.46
C LYS A 47 5.09 -1.66 -10.71
N VAL A 48 4.14 -1.71 -9.79
CA VAL A 48 2.89 -0.94 -9.85
C VAL A 48 2.58 -0.20 -8.55
N TYR A 49 3.12 -0.66 -7.42
CA TYR A 49 2.85 -0.07 -6.10
C TYR A 49 4.11 -0.11 -5.24
N GLY A 50 4.47 1.02 -4.64
CA GLY A 50 5.64 1.18 -3.80
C GLY A 50 5.31 1.80 -2.44
N PHE A 51 5.85 1.24 -1.36
CA PHE A 51 5.59 1.65 0.02
C PHE A 51 6.86 1.70 0.87
N THR A 52 6.80 2.38 2.02
CA THR A 52 7.87 2.45 3.04
C THR A 52 7.44 1.92 4.41
N ILE A 53 6.16 1.99 4.76
CA ILE A 53 5.64 1.52 6.06
C ILE A 53 4.45 0.60 5.83
N THR A 54 4.35 -0.45 6.64
CA THR A 54 3.20 -1.34 6.67
C THR A 54 2.84 -1.69 8.11
N MET A 55 1.55 -1.79 8.41
CA MET A 55 1.04 -1.96 9.78
C MET A 55 -0.29 -2.69 9.81
N TYR A 56 -0.71 -3.08 11.01
CA TYR A 56 -2.06 -3.57 11.25
C TYR A 56 -3.06 -2.40 11.28
N GLU A 57 -4.24 -2.63 10.72
CA GLU A 57 -5.41 -1.76 10.88
C GLU A 57 -6.14 -2.09 12.20
N TYR A 58 -6.91 -1.14 12.71
CA TYR A 58 -7.87 -1.38 13.77
C TYR A 58 -9.15 -2.02 13.20
N GLU A 59 -9.38 -3.29 13.50
CA GLU A 59 -10.54 -4.06 12.99
C GLU A 59 -11.89 -3.34 13.20
N ALA A 60 -12.06 -2.65 14.32
CA ALA A 60 -13.28 -1.88 14.64
C ALA A 60 -13.65 -0.80 13.59
N THR A 61 -12.70 -0.44 12.72
CA THR A 61 -12.89 0.57 11.65
C THR A 61 -13.33 -0.03 10.33
N ILE A 62 -13.13 -1.33 10.16
CA ILE A 62 -13.33 -2.09 8.93
C ILE A 62 -14.02 -3.45 9.16
N PRO A 63 -14.99 -3.60 10.10
CA PRO A 63 -15.53 -4.90 10.47
C PRO A 63 -16.13 -5.70 9.30
N THR A 64 -16.62 -5.05 8.24
CA THR A 64 -17.17 -5.75 7.06
C THR A 64 -16.34 -5.61 5.79
N LEU A 65 -15.18 -4.94 5.83
CA LEU A 65 -14.36 -4.70 4.63
C LEU A 65 -13.88 -6.02 3.99
N TRP A 66 -13.41 -6.97 4.80
CA TRP A 66 -12.91 -8.24 4.29
C TRP A 66 -14.00 -9.11 3.69
N GLU A 67 -15.13 -9.25 4.38
CA GLU A 67 -16.27 -10.01 3.86
C GLU A 67 -16.79 -9.40 2.55
N THR A 68 -16.85 -8.08 2.47
CA THR A 68 -17.20 -7.36 1.23
C THR A 68 -16.17 -7.64 0.13
N THR A 69 -14.88 -7.68 0.47
CA THR A 69 -13.82 -7.99 -0.50
C THR A 69 -13.89 -9.43 -0.99
N LYS A 70 -14.14 -10.41 -0.11
CA LYS A 70 -14.38 -11.81 -0.51
C LYS A 70 -15.61 -11.95 -1.40
N GLU A 71 -16.68 -11.21 -1.12
CA GLU A 71 -17.86 -11.17 -1.97
C GLU A 71 -17.51 -10.69 -3.38
N PHE A 72 -16.72 -9.61 -3.50
CA PHE A 72 -16.22 -9.12 -4.78
C PHE A 72 -15.38 -10.17 -5.51
N MET A 73 -14.41 -10.80 -4.84
CA MET A 73 -13.56 -11.85 -5.43
C MET A 73 -14.36 -13.04 -5.96
N ARG A 74 -15.45 -13.42 -5.28
CA ARG A 74 -16.34 -14.50 -5.73
C ARG A 74 -17.14 -14.11 -6.97
N LEU A 75 -17.52 -12.84 -7.08
CA LEU A 75 -18.26 -12.31 -8.23
C LEU A 75 -17.35 -12.02 -9.43
N HIS A 76 -16.09 -11.68 -9.17
CA HIS A 76 -15.09 -11.27 -10.16
C HIS A 76 -13.76 -12.05 -10.01
N PRO A 77 -13.77 -13.39 -10.12
CA PRO A 77 -12.56 -14.18 -9.98
C PRO A 77 -11.49 -13.84 -11.05
N GLU A 78 -11.91 -13.31 -12.20
CA GLU A 78 -11.02 -12.86 -13.28
C GLU A 78 -10.10 -11.70 -12.89
N HIS A 79 -10.44 -10.95 -11.84
CA HIS A 79 -9.62 -9.83 -11.36
C HIS A 79 -8.58 -10.26 -10.32
N VAL A 80 -8.69 -11.47 -9.76
CA VAL A 80 -7.75 -11.97 -8.76
C VAL A 80 -6.52 -12.55 -9.47
N ALA A 81 -5.36 -11.94 -9.26
CA ALA A 81 -4.12 -12.43 -9.85
C ALA A 81 -3.73 -13.79 -9.23
N PRO A 82 -3.24 -14.77 -10.01
CA PRO A 82 -2.88 -16.09 -9.48
C PRO A 82 -1.68 -16.05 -8.53
N ASP A 83 -0.69 -15.21 -8.82
CA ASP A 83 0.54 -15.02 -8.02
C ASP A 83 0.46 -13.74 -7.17
N ASN A 84 -0.70 -13.51 -6.56
CA ASN A 84 -0.96 -12.32 -5.75
C ASN A 84 -0.30 -12.39 -4.37
N ALA A 85 -0.48 -11.35 -3.56
CA ALA A 85 0.06 -11.24 -2.22
C ALA A 85 -0.94 -11.67 -1.12
N MET A 86 -1.81 -12.66 -1.36
CA MET A 86 -2.76 -13.18 -0.36
C MET A 86 -2.08 -13.56 0.96
N GLY A 87 -0.90 -14.16 0.89
CA GLY A 87 -0.14 -14.55 2.09
C GLY A 87 0.37 -13.37 2.94
N TYR A 88 0.32 -12.14 2.43
CA TYR A 88 0.63 -10.93 3.20
C TYR A 88 -0.61 -10.45 3.99
N ILE A 89 -1.79 -10.47 3.37
CA ILE A 89 -3.06 -10.01 3.97
C ILE A 89 -3.82 -11.12 4.74
N SER A 90 -3.42 -12.39 4.64
CA SER A 90 -4.09 -13.49 5.31
C SER A 90 -3.12 -14.61 5.70
N ASP A 91 -3.27 -15.12 6.93
CA ASP A 91 -2.47 -16.25 7.45
C ASP A 91 -3.12 -17.62 7.18
N ASN A 92 -4.34 -17.65 6.65
CA ASN A 92 -5.13 -18.85 6.44
C ASN A 92 -5.73 -18.92 5.03
N GLY A 93 -4.99 -18.41 4.03
CA GLY A 93 -5.35 -18.55 2.62
C GLY A 93 -6.58 -17.74 2.19
N GLY A 94 -6.93 -16.70 2.94
CA GLY A 94 -8.05 -15.81 2.63
C GLY A 94 -9.31 -16.06 3.46
N GLU A 95 -9.34 -17.01 4.39
CA GLU A 95 -10.51 -17.21 5.27
C GLU A 95 -10.78 -15.94 6.10
N THR A 96 -9.74 -15.38 6.71
CA THR A 96 -9.79 -14.13 7.49
C THR A 96 -8.72 -13.13 7.06
N TYR A 97 -9.02 -11.83 7.19
CA TYR A 97 -8.04 -10.76 7.04
C TYR A 97 -7.20 -10.64 8.31
N ASN A 98 -5.87 -10.63 8.16
CA ASN A 98 -4.96 -10.45 9.29
C ASN A 98 -4.76 -8.97 9.66
N LEU A 99 -5.46 -8.05 8.99
CA LEU A 99 -5.45 -6.59 9.17
C LEU A 99 -4.21 -5.87 8.60
N CYS A 100 -3.29 -6.57 7.93
CA CYS A 100 -2.09 -5.95 7.36
C CYS A 100 -2.38 -5.09 6.14
N HIS A 101 -1.85 -3.86 6.15
CA HIS A 101 -1.93 -2.93 5.04
C HIS A 101 -0.66 -2.10 4.89
N PHE A 102 -0.42 -1.59 3.68
CA PHE A 102 0.58 -0.57 3.36
C PHE A 102 0.06 0.80 3.76
N TRP A 103 0.89 1.60 4.41
CA TRP A 103 0.45 2.86 4.99
C TRP A 103 0.46 3.99 3.95
N SER A 104 -0.73 4.32 3.43
CA SER A 104 -0.89 5.10 2.20
C SER A 104 -0.44 6.56 2.27
N ASN A 105 -0.08 7.12 3.42
CA ASN A 105 0.49 8.48 3.45
C ASN A 105 1.80 8.58 2.66
N PHE A 106 2.53 7.46 2.53
CA PHE A 106 3.56 7.26 1.53
C PHE A 106 3.09 6.22 0.51
N GLU A 107 2.99 6.62 -0.75
CA GLU A 107 2.76 5.71 -1.87
C GLU A 107 3.39 6.28 -3.13
N ILE A 108 4.14 5.45 -3.86
CA ILE A 108 4.55 5.72 -5.24
C ILE A 108 3.94 4.62 -6.10
N ALA A 109 2.95 4.96 -6.92
CA ALA A 109 2.20 3.94 -7.64
C ALA A 109 1.84 4.35 -9.07
N ASP A 110 1.58 3.33 -9.89
CA ASP A 110 1.09 3.46 -11.25
C ASP A 110 -0.41 3.78 -11.22
N MET A 111 -0.80 4.97 -11.66
CA MET A 111 -2.21 5.38 -11.74
C MET A 111 -2.99 4.55 -12.75
N ASP A 112 -2.35 3.89 -13.72
CA ASP A 112 -3.05 3.00 -14.63
C ASP A 112 -3.52 1.72 -13.91
N PHE A 113 -2.87 1.33 -12.79
CA PHE A 113 -3.39 0.28 -11.91
C PHE A 113 -4.72 0.70 -11.27
N TRP A 114 -4.81 1.93 -10.76
CA TRP A 114 -6.03 2.48 -10.18
C TRP A 114 -7.12 2.75 -11.23
N ARG A 115 -6.75 3.15 -12.45
CA ARG A 115 -7.68 3.39 -13.55
C ARG A 115 -8.14 2.10 -14.22
N GLY A 116 -7.46 0.98 -13.98
CA GLY A 116 -7.78 -0.32 -14.56
C GLY A 116 -9.15 -0.85 -14.11
N ASP A 117 -9.69 -1.77 -14.92
CA ASP A 117 -11.03 -2.34 -14.73
C ASP A 117 -11.20 -2.99 -13.36
N ALA A 118 -10.20 -3.76 -12.90
CA ALA A 118 -10.24 -4.46 -11.62
C ALA A 118 -10.43 -3.51 -10.43
N TYR A 119 -9.61 -2.45 -10.36
CA TYR A 119 -9.70 -1.50 -9.26
C TYR A 119 -10.94 -0.61 -9.34
N SER A 120 -11.30 -0.18 -10.56
CA SER A 120 -12.51 0.64 -10.76
C SER A 120 -13.77 -0.13 -10.33
N ALA A 121 -13.90 -1.41 -10.74
CA ALA A 121 -15.00 -2.27 -10.33
C ALA A 121 -14.99 -2.55 -8.81
N TYR A 122 -13.81 -2.78 -8.23
CA TYR A 122 -13.67 -3.00 -6.79
C TYR A 122 -14.07 -1.76 -5.98
N PHE A 123 -13.58 -0.58 -6.35
CA PHE A 123 -13.94 0.66 -5.68
C PHE A 123 -15.45 0.93 -5.80
N ASP A 124 -16.04 0.81 -6.98
CA ASP A 124 -17.48 1.04 -7.18
C ASP A 124 -18.32 0.05 -6.35
N PHE A 125 -17.86 -1.20 -6.22
CA PHE A 125 -18.48 -2.21 -5.37
C PHE A 125 -18.41 -1.84 -3.88
N LEU A 126 -17.24 -1.42 -3.38
CA LEU A 126 -17.08 -0.95 -2.01
C LEU A 126 -17.91 0.30 -1.72
N ASP A 127 -17.94 1.24 -2.66
CA ASP A 127 -18.67 2.50 -2.54
C ASP A 127 -20.18 2.25 -2.40
N ALA A 128 -20.73 1.33 -3.20
CA ALA A 128 -22.13 0.92 -3.12
C ALA A 128 -22.49 0.23 -1.79
N LYS A 129 -21.53 -0.39 -1.10
CA LYS A 129 -21.72 -1.04 0.21
C LYS A 129 -21.73 -0.03 1.37
N GLY A 130 -21.22 1.18 1.15
CA GLY A 130 -21.36 2.30 2.09
C GLY A 130 -20.43 2.24 3.30
N GLY A 131 -19.48 1.30 3.38
CA GLY A 131 -18.57 1.14 4.52
C GLY A 131 -17.65 2.35 4.75
N PHE A 132 -17.43 3.19 3.75
CA PHE A 132 -16.77 4.50 3.93
C PHE A 132 -17.54 5.48 4.85
N TYR A 133 -18.84 5.27 5.03
CA TYR A 133 -19.73 6.15 5.81
C TYR A 133 -20.36 5.45 7.03
N TYR A 134 -20.74 4.19 6.88
CA TYR A 134 -21.34 3.39 7.95
C TYR A 134 -20.30 2.75 8.87
N GLU A 135 -19.06 2.62 8.39
CA GLU A 135 -17.88 2.25 9.16
C GLU A 135 -16.83 3.37 9.02
N ARG A 136 -15.54 3.03 8.96
CA ARG A 136 -14.47 4.01 8.75
C ARG A 136 -13.38 3.44 7.84
N TRP A 137 -13.78 2.89 6.70
CA TRP A 137 -12.84 2.32 5.73
C TRP A 137 -11.81 3.36 5.30
N GLY A 138 -10.56 3.13 5.69
CA GLY A 138 -9.41 3.92 5.28
C GLY A 138 -9.02 3.61 3.83
N ASP A 139 -8.43 4.58 3.14
CA ASP A 139 -7.85 4.32 1.83
C ASP A 139 -6.65 3.37 1.90
N ALA A 140 -5.89 3.38 3.01
CA ALA A 140 -4.75 2.49 3.21
C ALA A 140 -5.11 0.99 3.14
N PRO A 141 -6.08 0.45 3.92
CA PRO A 141 -6.52 -0.93 3.76
C PRO A 141 -7.18 -1.20 2.40
N VAL A 142 -7.94 -0.25 1.83
CA VAL A 142 -8.56 -0.43 0.50
C VAL A 142 -7.53 -0.56 -0.62
N HIS A 143 -6.52 0.33 -0.66
CA HIS A 143 -5.41 0.27 -1.63
C HIS A 143 -4.61 -1.02 -1.45
N SER A 144 -4.38 -1.42 -0.20
CA SER A 144 -3.59 -2.60 0.13
C SER A 144 -4.26 -3.89 -0.28
N LEU A 145 -5.57 -4.04 -0.02
CA LEU A 145 -6.34 -5.21 -0.49
C LEU A 145 -6.35 -5.29 -2.01
N ALA A 146 -6.56 -4.17 -2.70
CA ALA A 146 -6.51 -4.14 -4.16
C ALA A 146 -5.12 -4.50 -4.72
N ALA A 147 -4.05 -3.87 -4.23
CA ALA A 147 -2.69 -4.18 -4.64
C ALA A 147 -2.34 -5.65 -4.37
N ALA A 148 -2.70 -6.15 -3.18
CA ALA A 148 -2.40 -7.51 -2.78
C ALA A 148 -3.21 -8.58 -3.53
N LEU A 149 -4.36 -8.25 -4.10
CA LEU A 149 -5.24 -9.21 -4.79
C LEU A 149 -5.16 -9.13 -6.32
N PHE A 150 -5.02 -7.92 -6.88
CA PHE A 150 -5.16 -7.66 -8.32
C PHE A 150 -3.82 -7.50 -9.04
N ALA A 151 -2.73 -7.27 -8.31
CA ALA A 151 -1.37 -7.30 -8.86
C ALA A 151 -0.68 -8.63 -8.53
N ARG A 152 0.35 -9.00 -9.30
CA ARG A 152 1.29 -10.03 -8.86
C ARG A 152 2.13 -9.48 -7.71
N LYS A 153 2.48 -10.31 -6.74
CA LYS A 153 3.25 -9.88 -5.56
C LYS A 153 4.59 -9.22 -5.94
N GLU A 154 5.24 -9.66 -7.02
CA GLU A 154 6.51 -9.09 -7.49
C GLU A 154 6.35 -7.69 -8.08
N GLN A 155 5.13 -7.22 -8.34
CA GLN A 155 4.87 -5.86 -8.81
C GLN A 155 4.74 -4.85 -7.66
N ILE A 156 4.67 -5.34 -6.41
CA ILE A 156 4.68 -4.50 -5.21
C ILE A 156 6.14 -4.36 -4.73
N HIS A 157 6.52 -3.16 -4.30
CA HIS A 157 7.90 -2.85 -3.93
C HIS A 157 7.98 -2.15 -2.58
N PHE A 158 8.84 -2.68 -1.70
CA PHE A 158 9.26 -2.02 -0.48
C PHE A 158 10.51 -1.18 -0.76
N PHE A 159 10.45 0.12 -0.50
CA PHE A 159 11.57 1.04 -0.66
C PHE A 159 12.44 1.10 0.60
N ASP A 160 13.32 0.11 0.79
CA ASP A 160 14.31 0.13 1.89
C ASP A 160 15.28 1.31 1.78
N GLU A 161 15.42 1.94 0.61
CA GLU A 161 16.32 3.07 0.41
C GLU A 161 15.75 4.43 0.85
N ILE A 162 14.43 4.53 1.06
CA ILE A 162 13.75 5.83 1.32
C ILE A 162 13.38 5.93 2.79
N GLY A 163 14.31 6.40 3.62
CA GLY A 163 14.02 6.70 5.03
C GLY A 163 12.92 7.75 5.17
N TYR A 164 11.81 7.37 5.79
CA TYR A 164 10.56 8.12 5.80
C TYR A 164 9.92 8.08 7.18
N GLU A 165 9.41 9.23 7.61
CA GLU A 165 8.65 9.37 8.85
C GLU A 165 7.34 10.08 8.59
N HIS A 166 6.28 9.50 9.16
CA HIS A 166 5.04 10.19 9.43
C HIS A 166 4.67 9.82 10.87
N ASN A 167 4.58 10.82 11.76
CA ASN A 167 4.39 10.55 13.18
C ASN A 167 3.20 9.59 13.43
N PRO A 168 3.35 8.55 14.27
CA PRO A 168 4.48 8.28 15.17
C PRO A 168 5.54 7.29 14.62
N TYR A 169 5.49 6.92 13.34
CA TYR A 169 6.29 5.83 12.80
C TYR A 169 7.34 6.30 11.80
N THR A 170 8.53 5.71 11.93
CA THR A 170 9.67 5.97 11.05
C THR A 170 10.12 4.65 10.44
N HIS A 171 10.16 4.57 9.11
CA HIS A 171 10.98 3.60 8.40
C HIS A 171 12.39 4.16 8.29
N CYS A 172 13.39 3.42 8.77
CA CYS A 172 14.79 3.77 8.66
C CYS A 172 15.60 2.61 8.06
N PRO A 173 16.33 2.82 6.94
CA PRO A 173 17.09 1.77 6.28
C PRO A 173 18.05 1.08 7.25
N ARG A 174 17.99 -0.27 7.33
CA ARG A 174 18.83 -1.04 8.28
C ARG A 174 20.17 -1.47 7.70
N GLY A 175 20.25 -1.69 6.40
CA GLY A 175 21.48 -2.11 5.75
C GLY A 175 22.53 -1.00 5.84
N ALA A 176 23.71 -1.28 6.42
CA ALA A 176 24.80 -0.29 6.53
C ALA A 176 25.16 0.34 5.16
N GLY A 177 24.96 -0.41 4.08
CA GLY A 177 25.08 0.10 2.72
C GLY A 177 23.99 1.11 2.34
N ALA A 178 22.71 0.78 2.50
CA ALA A 178 21.60 1.67 2.13
C ALA A 178 21.60 2.94 2.97
N TRP A 179 21.76 2.81 4.30
CA TRP A 179 21.80 3.93 5.23
C TRP A 179 22.95 4.90 4.93
N ALA A 180 24.17 4.39 4.71
CA ALA A 180 25.32 5.23 4.39
C ALA A 180 25.23 5.86 2.99
N ARG A 181 24.77 5.10 1.98
CA ARG A 181 24.58 5.63 0.61
C ARG A 181 23.55 6.75 0.55
N GLY A 182 22.45 6.58 1.28
CA GLY A 182 21.39 7.57 1.43
C GLY A 182 21.74 8.73 2.36
N ARG A 183 22.94 8.76 2.96
CA ARG A 183 23.36 9.78 3.96
C ARG A 183 22.29 10.01 5.02
N CYS A 184 21.72 8.92 5.52
CA CYS A 184 20.52 8.97 6.33
C CYS A 184 20.75 9.63 7.69
N SER A 185 19.71 10.29 8.23
CA SER A 185 19.72 10.95 9.54
C SER A 185 18.93 10.23 10.64
N CYS A 186 18.13 9.23 10.27
CA CYS A 186 17.31 8.45 11.20
C CYS A 186 18.13 7.41 11.97
N ASN A 187 17.62 6.95 13.11
CA ASN A 187 18.22 5.85 13.89
C ASN A 187 17.67 4.48 13.41
N PRO A 188 18.49 3.60 12.80
CA PRO A 188 18.02 2.28 12.32
C PRO A 188 17.41 1.39 13.41
N GLN A 189 17.83 1.57 14.66
CA GLN A 189 17.31 0.81 15.81
C GLN A 189 15.90 1.25 16.20
N GLY A 190 15.50 2.47 15.83
CA GLY A 190 14.17 3.01 16.01
C GLY A 190 13.22 2.74 14.83
N SER A 191 13.66 1.99 13.80
CA SER A 191 12.80 1.70 12.65
C SER A 191 11.58 0.87 13.08
N PHE A 192 10.39 1.30 12.65
CA PHE A 192 9.12 0.64 12.90
C PHE A 192 8.99 -0.71 12.18
N ASP A 193 9.79 -0.97 11.13
CA ASP A 193 9.65 -2.14 10.25
C ASP A 193 9.45 -3.46 11.00
N TYR A 194 10.16 -3.70 12.10
CA TYR A 194 10.04 -4.97 12.85
C TYR A 194 9.46 -4.81 14.26
N ASP A 195 8.80 -3.69 14.52
CA ASP A 195 7.93 -3.50 15.67
C ASP A 195 6.80 -4.54 15.69
N GLY A 196 6.23 -4.80 16.86
CA GLY A 196 5.14 -5.77 17.02
C GLY A 196 3.86 -5.40 16.29
N TYR A 197 3.65 -4.11 15.99
CA TYR A 197 2.48 -3.61 15.27
C TYR A 197 2.73 -3.36 13.77
N SER A 198 3.96 -3.62 13.30
CA SER A 198 4.30 -3.58 11.88
C SER A 198 3.97 -4.91 11.20
N CYS A 199 3.62 -4.82 9.91
CA CYS A 199 3.37 -5.98 9.05
C CYS A 199 4.56 -6.38 8.18
N MET A 200 5.76 -5.85 8.42
CA MET A 200 6.92 -6.17 7.59
C MET A 200 7.30 -7.65 7.66
N ARG A 201 7.07 -8.32 8.80
CA ARG A 201 7.33 -9.77 8.92
C ARG A 201 6.41 -10.59 8.03
N GLN A 202 5.17 -10.15 7.83
CA GLN A 202 4.20 -10.76 6.94
C GLN A 202 4.58 -10.52 5.49
N TRP A 203 5.09 -9.31 5.18
CA TRP A 203 5.62 -8.97 3.86
C TRP A 203 6.83 -9.83 3.49
N ASP A 204 7.82 -9.92 4.38
CA ASP A 204 9.05 -10.70 4.18
C ASP A 204 8.78 -12.19 3.96
N ARG A 205 7.73 -12.74 4.57
CA ARG A 205 7.35 -14.17 4.43
C ARG A 205 6.96 -14.54 3.01
N ILE A 206 6.49 -13.59 2.20
CA ILE A 206 5.97 -13.85 0.86
C ILE A 206 6.92 -13.44 -0.28
N GLN A 207 8.05 -12.80 0.05
CA GLN A 207 9.08 -12.42 -0.92
C GLN A 207 9.87 -13.61 -1.44
#